data_AF-A0AB73TN98-F1
#
_entry.id   AF-A0AB73TN98-F1
#
_cell.length_a   1.000
_cell.length_b   1.000
_cell.length_c   1.000
_cell.angle_alpha   90.00
_cell.angle_beta   90.00
_cell.angle_gamma   90.00
#
_symmetry.space_group_name_H-M   'P 1'
#
loop_
_entity.id
_entity.type
_entity.pdbx_description
1 polymer ?
#
loop_
_entity_poly.entity_id
_entity_poly.type
_entity_poly.pdbx_seq_one_letter_code
_entity_poly.pdbx_strand_id
1 'polypeptide(L)' 'MTKNVNDLFEEYYDNHNLDESRYSHFSKKQLVIEAEYMHDALQNILKYLDDGGTDLNAIRGEVMDGIYESRI' A
#
# COMPACT_ATOMS: atom_id res chain seq x y z
N MET A 1 -23.69 17.89 -8.26
CA MET A 1 -22.45 18.49 -7.71
C MET A 1 -21.42 17.37 -7.67
N THR A 2 -20.30 17.53 -8.38
CA THR A 2 -19.17 16.60 -8.28
C THR A 2 -18.51 16.84 -6.92
N LYS A 3 -18.37 15.81 -6.09
CA LYS A 3 -17.65 15.91 -4.81
C LYS A 3 -16.20 16.34 -5.08
N ASN A 4 -15.65 17.20 -4.22
CA ASN A 4 -14.23 17.52 -4.24
C ASN A 4 -13.44 16.25 -3.84
N VAL A 5 -12.24 16.08 -4.39
CA VAL A 5 -11.29 15.01 -4.02
C VAL A 5 -11.12 14.89 -2.50
N ASN A 6 -11.02 16.01 -1.78
CA ASN A 6 -10.91 16.00 -0.33
C ASN A 6 -12.13 15.35 0.33
N ASP A 7 -13.35 15.69 -0.12
CA ASP A 7 -14.58 15.11 0.41
C ASP A 7 -14.64 13.59 0.19
N LEU A 8 -14.04 13.10 -0.90
CA LEU A 8 -13.95 11.65 -1.18
C LEU A 8 -12.98 10.94 -0.23
N PHE A 9 -11.85 11.56 0.11
CA PHE A 9 -10.89 10.99 1.05
C PHE A 9 -11.44 10.96 2.47
N GLU A 10 -12.07 12.05 2.92
CA GLU A 10 -12.69 12.11 4.25
C GLU A 10 -13.81 11.07 4.38
N GLU A 11 -14.73 11.00 3.40
CA GLU A 11 -15.80 9.99 3.39
C GLU A 11 -15.25 8.56 3.38
N TYR A 12 -14.20 8.29 2.61
CA TYR A 12 -13.56 6.98 2.61
C TYR A 12 -12.93 6.65 3.97
N TYR A 13 -12.25 7.64 4.58
CA TYR A 13 -11.60 7.50 5.87
C TYR A 13 -12.61 7.14 6.97
N ASP A 14 -13.72 7.88 7.03
CA ASP A 14 -14.79 7.67 8.00
C ASP A 14 -15.52 6.34 7.76
N ASN A 15 -15.89 6.04 6.52
CA ASN A 15 -16.67 4.83 6.20
C ASN A 15 -15.90 3.51 6.43
N HIS A 16 -14.57 3.57 6.46
CA HIS A 16 -13.71 2.39 6.69
C HIS A 16 -13.07 2.39 8.08
N ASN A 17 -13.47 3.31 8.96
CA ASN A 17 -12.96 3.45 10.32
C ASN A 17 -11.41 3.49 10.36
N LEU A 18 -10.81 4.27 9.44
CA LEU A 18 -9.36 4.28 9.28
C LEU A 18 -8.61 4.95 10.44
N ASP A 19 -9.30 5.60 11.37
CA ASP A 19 -8.74 6.05 12.64
C ASP A 19 -8.32 4.87 13.54
N GLU A 20 -8.94 3.71 13.38
CA GLU A 20 -8.54 2.46 14.05
C GLU A 20 -7.60 1.59 13.20
N SER A 21 -7.18 2.08 12.05
CA SER A 21 -6.20 1.41 11.21
C SER A 21 -4.89 1.20 11.95
N ARG A 22 -4.19 0.10 11.66
CA ARG A 22 -2.81 -0.12 12.14
C ARG A 22 -1.83 1.02 11.78
N TYR A 23 -2.17 1.82 10.77
CA TYR A 23 -1.36 2.94 10.30
C TYR A 23 -1.79 4.30 10.88
N SER A 24 -2.92 4.38 11.62
CA SER A 24 -3.45 5.66 12.11
C SER A 24 -2.52 6.35 13.11
N HIS A 25 -1.75 5.57 13.87
CA HIS A 25 -0.77 6.07 14.83
C HIS A 25 0.59 6.42 14.21
N PHE A 26 0.77 6.21 12.89
CA PHE A 26 2.05 6.45 12.24
C PHE A 26 2.24 7.94 11.98
N SER A 27 3.46 8.43 12.17
CA SER A 27 3.82 9.77 11.73
C SER A 27 3.75 9.86 10.20
N LYS A 28 3.57 11.08 9.66
CA LYS A 28 3.64 11.32 8.21
C LYS A 28 4.91 10.75 7.58
N LYS A 29 6.05 10.83 8.26
CA LYS A 29 7.32 10.30 7.76
C LYS A 29 7.27 8.77 7.62
N GLN A 30 6.72 8.08 8.61
CA GLN A 30 6.53 6.63 8.55
C GLN A 30 5.56 6.27 7.43
N LEU A 31 4.41 6.93 7.32
CA LEU A 31 3.43 6.69 6.25
C LEU A 31 4.02 6.85 4.84
N VAL A 32 4.89 7.84 4.64
CA VAL A 32 5.60 8.01 3.35
C VAL A 32 6.54 6.84 3.10
N ILE A 33 7.30 6.39 4.11
CA ILE A 33 8.18 5.22 3.99
C ILE A 33 7.37 3.96 3.63
N GLU A 34 6.22 3.75 4.29
CA GLU A 34 5.35 2.61 3.98
C GLU A 34 4.80 2.65 2.55
N ALA A 35 4.42 3.84 2.09
CA ALA A 35 3.92 4.02 0.73
C ALA A 35 5.00 3.70 -0.32
N GLU A 36 6.25 4.13 -0.10
CA GLU A 36 7.38 3.83 -0.99
C GLU A 36 7.69 2.33 -1.01
N TYR A 37 7.78 1.66 0.14
CA TYR A 37 8.01 0.21 0.19
C TYR A 37 6.91 -0.59 -0.52
N MET A 38 5.64 -0.24 -0.30
CA MET A 38 4.53 -0.89 -1.01
C MET A 38 4.56 -0.61 -2.51
N HIS A 39 4.90 0.62 -2.91
CA HIS A 39 5.03 0.98 -4.33
C HIS A 39 6.12 0.15 -5.01
N ASP A 40 7.30 0.05 -4.39
CA ASP A 40 8.43 -0.68 -4.95
C ASP A 40 8.15 -2.18 -5.07
N ALA A 41 7.54 -2.80 -4.05
CA ALA A 41 7.10 -4.19 -4.12
C ALA A 41 6.11 -4.45 -5.27
N LEU A 42 5.16 -3.54 -5.48
CA LEU A 42 4.23 -3.63 -6.61
C LEU A 42 4.95 -3.49 -7.96
N GLN A 43 5.91 -2.56 -8.09
CA GLN A 43 6.71 -2.42 -9.30
C GLN A 43 7.53 -3.68 -9.59
N ASN A 44 8.11 -4.31 -8.57
CA ASN A 44 8.84 -5.56 -8.72
C ASN A 44 7.94 -6.70 -9.22
N ILE A 45 6.72 -6.82 -8.66
CA ILE A 45 5.73 -7.81 -9.11
C ILE A 45 5.33 -7.55 -10.57
N LEU A 46 5.01 -6.31 -10.93
CA LEU A 46 4.63 -5.96 -12.29
C LEU A 46 5.76 -6.30 -13.27
N LYS A 47 6.99 -5.93 -12.93
CA LYS A 47 8.17 -6.28 -13.73
C LYS A 47 8.35 -7.79 -13.87
N TYR A 48 8.21 -8.54 -12.79
CA TYR A 48 8.30 -10.01 -12.82
C TYR A 48 7.26 -10.62 -13.76
N LEU A 49 6.03 -10.12 -13.72
CA LEU A 49 4.94 -10.56 -14.61
C LEU A 49 5.21 -10.19 -16.07
N ASP A 50 5.67 -8.97 -16.33
CA ASP A 50 6.02 -8.49 -17.67
C ASP A 50 7.19 -9.27 -18.28
N ASP A 51 8.13 -9.73 -17.45
CA ASP A 51 9.23 -10.63 -17.83
C ASP A 51 8.78 -12.09 -18.03
N GLY A 52 7.47 -12.38 -17.97
CA GLY A 52 6.88 -13.70 -18.20
C GLY A 52 6.87 -14.62 -16.97
N GLY A 53 7.10 -14.05 -15.78
CA GLY A 53 7.07 -14.77 -14.51
C GLY A 53 5.66 -15.27 -14.17
N THR A 54 5.56 -16.52 -13.70
CA THR A 54 4.28 -17.16 -13.34
C THR A 54 4.30 -17.85 -11.99
N ASP A 55 5.42 -17.83 -11.26
CA ASP A 55 5.51 -18.49 -9.96
C ASP A 55 4.77 -17.65 -8.90
N LEU A 56 3.67 -18.21 -8.40
CA LEU A 56 2.88 -17.60 -7.33
C LEU A 56 3.66 -17.45 -6.03
N ASN A 57 4.69 -18.26 -5.78
CA ASN A 57 5.50 -18.12 -4.58
C ASN A 57 6.45 -16.92 -4.68
N ALA A 58 6.99 -16.63 -5.86
CA ALA A 58 7.78 -15.42 -6.09
C ALA A 58 6.92 -14.16 -5.88
N ILE A 59 5.73 -14.14 -6.46
CA ILE A 59 4.78 -13.02 -6.29
C ILE A 59 4.38 -12.85 -4.82
N ARG A 60 4.08 -13.95 -4.11
CA ARG A 60 3.78 -13.89 -2.67
C ARG A 60 4.96 -13.40 -1.84
N GLY A 61 6.19 -13.74 -2.23
CA GLY A 61 7.41 -13.22 -1.59
C GLY A 61 7.44 -11.70 -1.61
N GLU A 62 7.38 -11.10 -2.81
CA GLU A 62 7.38 -9.63 -2.97
C GLU A 62 6.21 -8.95 -2.25
N VAL A 63 5.01 -9.54 -2.28
CA VAL A 63 3.85 -9.00 -1.53
C VAL A 63 4.12 -9.00 -0.03
N MET A 64 4.71 -10.08 0.50
CA MET A 64 5.01 -10.17 1.92
C MET A 64 6.11 -9.19 2.31
N ASP A 65 7.14 -9.03 1.48
CA ASP A 65 8.20 -8.06 1.71
C ASP A 65 7.61 -6.64 1.74
N GLY A 66 6.76 -6.26 0.79
CA GLY A 66 6.04 -4.98 0.80
C GLY A 66 5.07 -4.77 1.97
N ILE A 67 4.58 -5.83 2.63
CA ILE A 67 3.67 -5.76 3.79
C ILE A 67 4.42 -5.85 5.13
N TYR A 68 5.62 -6.45 5.15
CA TYR A 68 6.39 -6.74 6.36
C TYR A 68 7.65 -5.89 6.51
N GLU A 69 8.37 -5.57 5.43
CA GLU A 69 9.46 -4.58 5.46
C GLU A 69 8.92 -3.17 5.66
N SER A 70 7.63 -2.96 5.34
CA SER A 70 6.82 -1.81 5.73
C SER A 70 6.54 -1.70 7.26
N ARG A 71 7.43 -2.23 8.09
CA ARG A 71 7.30 -2.29 9.55
C ARG A 71 8.61 -2.01 10.28
N ILE A 72 9.69 -1.75 9.54
CA ILE A 72 11.03 -1.43 10.05
C ILE A 72 11.15 0.09 10.20
#